data_AF-F4S9C7-F1
#
_entry.id   AF-F4S9C7-F1
#
_cell.length_a   1.000
_cell.length_b   1.000
_cell.length_c   1.000
_cell.angle_alpha   90.00
_cell.angle_beta   90.00
_cell.angle_gamma   90.00
#
_symmetry.space_group_name_H-M   'P 1'
#
loop_
_entity.id
_entity.type
_entity.pdbx_description
1 polymer ?
#
loop_
_entity_poly.entity_id
_entity_poly.type
_entity_poly.pdbx_seq_one_letter_code
_entity_poly.pdbx_strand_id
1 'polypeptide(L)'
;MSSKSLSRSPSIEEIAKIDKNLLKPKNGFTFKEGASTGTDSNVGLTPFFKKNIKELKLPVPLTIFNEDWQEEAWQYHAEKKVKSDESTKAQNLYSGLPYPHEFSQTYMAWTINYRNFIKAICYKFKYVKLAEWLGLHKENVENIRETECWMVAFRYDLKLRSLLFTEKVIY
;
A
#
# COMPACT_ATOMS: atom_id res chain seq x y z
N MET A 1 22.30 -51.10 16.26
CA MET A 1 22.05 -49.80 15.61
C MET A 1 20.54 -49.65 15.47
N SER A 2 19.91 -48.83 16.31
CA SER A 2 18.44 -48.69 16.34
C SER A 2 18.03 -47.49 15.49
N SER A 3 17.35 -47.76 14.37
CA SER A 3 16.82 -46.74 13.46
C SER A 3 15.65 -46.01 14.12
N LYS A 4 15.86 -44.76 14.53
CA LYS A 4 14.77 -43.84 14.89
C LYS A 4 13.92 -43.61 13.64
N SER A 5 12.73 -44.20 13.59
CA SER A 5 11.73 -43.89 12.57
C SER A 5 11.33 -42.41 12.69
N LEU A 6 11.56 -41.64 11.63
CA LEU A 6 11.10 -40.27 11.51
C LEU A 6 9.57 -40.28 11.55
N SER A 7 8.96 -39.78 12.63
CA SER A 7 7.51 -39.68 12.72
C SER A 7 7.00 -38.73 11.64
N ARG A 8 6.16 -39.24 10.73
CA ARG A 8 5.54 -38.48 9.65
C ARG A 8 4.84 -37.23 10.23
N SER A 9 5.20 -36.05 9.73
CA SER A 9 4.47 -34.82 10.04
C SER A 9 3.01 -34.99 9.59
N PRO A 10 2.02 -34.68 10.45
CA PRO A 10 0.62 -34.90 10.13
C PRO A 10 0.22 -34.03 8.93
N SER A 11 -0.56 -34.63 8.03
CA SER A 11 -1.17 -33.92 6.90
C SER A 11 -2.18 -32.88 7.38
N ILE A 12 -2.47 -31.87 6.56
CA ILE A 12 -3.43 -30.79 6.88
C ILE A 12 -4.81 -31.37 7.25
N GLU A 13 -5.20 -32.49 6.64
CA GLU A 13 -6.45 -33.20 6.94
C GLU A 13 -6.42 -33.96 8.27
N GLU A 14 -5.25 -34.44 8.71
CA GLU A 14 -5.06 -35.04 10.04
C GLU A 14 -5.08 -33.97 11.16
N ILE A 15 -4.57 -32.77 10.89
CA ILE A 15 -4.67 -31.61 11.79
C ILE A 15 -6.14 -31.18 11.94
N ALA A 16 -6.92 -31.24 10.87
CA ALA A 16 -8.34 -30.87 10.88
C ALA A 16 -9.23 -31.82 11.72
N LYS A 17 -8.74 -33.02 12.07
CA LYS A 17 -9.42 -33.97 12.97
C LYS A 17 -9.08 -33.79 14.45
N ILE A 18 -8.21 -32.84 14.80
CA ILE A 18 -7.89 -32.55 16.21
C ILE A 18 -9.16 -32.04 16.91
N ASP A 19 -9.50 -32.75 17.98
CA ASP A 19 -10.69 -32.61 18.80
C ASP A 19 -11.13 -31.14 18.99
N LYS A 20 -12.39 -30.84 18.61
CA LYS A 20 -13.01 -29.52 18.79
C LYS A 20 -13.01 -29.03 20.25
N ASN A 21 -12.71 -29.91 21.21
CA ASN A 21 -12.53 -29.54 22.61
C ASN A 21 -11.19 -28.85 22.95
N LEU A 22 -10.18 -28.85 22.06
CA LEU A 22 -8.94 -28.08 22.25
C LEU A 22 -9.09 -26.58 21.97
N LEU A 23 -10.21 -26.14 21.38
CA LEU A 23 -10.51 -24.73 21.10
C LEU A 23 -11.00 -23.95 22.35
N LYS A 24 -11.05 -24.57 23.53
CA LYS A 24 -11.29 -23.83 24.76
C LYS A 24 -10.04 -23.04 25.14
N PRO A 25 -10.13 -21.71 25.33
CA PRO A 25 -8.97 -20.90 25.65
C PRO A 25 -8.41 -21.30 27.01
N LYS A 26 -7.25 -21.96 27.03
CA LYS A 26 -6.44 -22.00 28.25
C LYS A 26 -5.85 -20.61 28.44
N ASN A 27 -6.12 -20.00 29.59
CA ASN A 27 -5.62 -18.70 30.03
C ASN A 27 -6.34 -17.45 29.46
N GLY A 28 -7.60 -17.55 29.04
CA GLY A 28 -8.44 -16.37 28.79
C GLY A 28 -8.19 -15.62 27.46
N PHE A 29 -7.31 -16.12 26.60
CA PHE A 29 -7.12 -15.57 25.25
C PHE A 29 -8.06 -16.24 24.25
N THR A 30 -8.99 -15.48 23.67
CA THR A 30 -9.82 -15.95 22.56
C THR A 30 -9.15 -15.65 21.23
N PHE A 31 -8.87 -16.69 20.44
CA PHE A 31 -8.42 -16.54 19.06
C PHE A 31 -9.64 -16.46 18.15
N LYS A 32 -9.71 -15.41 17.33
CA LYS A 32 -10.71 -15.28 16.27
C LYS A 32 -10.06 -15.65 14.94
N GLU A 33 -10.41 -16.82 14.42
CA GLU A 33 -10.06 -17.19 13.06
C GLU A 33 -10.79 -16.25 12.09
N GLY A 34 -10.03 -15.60 11.19
CA GLY A 34 -10.56 -14.54 10.33
C GLY A 34 -10.65 -13.15 10.97
N ALA A 35 -9.93 -12.88 12.06
CA ALA A 35 -9.72 -11.51 12.55
C ALA A 35 -8.87 -10.71 11.55
N SER A 36 -9.50 -10.22 10.47
CA SER A 36 -9.03 -9.00 9.85
C SER A 36 -9.18 -7.91 10.90
N THR A 37 -8.12 -7.14 11.15
CA THR A 37 -8.31 -5.85 11.80
C THR A 37 -9.37 -5.14 10.98
N GLY A 38 -10.56 -4.92 11.53
CA GLY A 38 -11.68 -4.21 10.87
C GLY A 38 -11.36 -2.73 10.64
N THR A 39 -10.10 -2.37 10.70
CA THR A 39 -9.57 -1.16 10.13
C THR A 39 -9.40 -1.41 8.65
N ASP A 40 -9.91 -0.48 7.85
CA ASP A 40 -9.32 -0.14 6.57
C ASP A 40 -7.87 0.31 6.84
N SER A 41 -6.99 -0.62 7.23
CA SER A 41 -5.67 -0.45 7.85
C SER A 41 -4.63 0.15 6.90
N ASN A 42 -5.10 0.90 5.91
CA ASN A 42 -4.31 1.88 5.19
C ASN A 42 -4.13 3.04 6.16
N VAL A 43 -3.05 2.94 6.94
CA VAL A 43 -2.55 4.00 7.80
C VAL A 43 -2.55 5.29 6.99
N GLY A 44 -3.56 6.11 7.26
CA GLY A 44 -4.12 6.91 6.20
C GLY A 44 -3.16 8.00 5.79
N LEU A 45 -2.77 8.00 4.51
CA LEU A 45 -2.09 9.09 3.80
C LEU A 45 -2.13 10.42 4.56
N THR A 46 -0.99 11.06 4.71
CA THR A 46 -0.90 12.33 5.44
C THR A 46 -1.95 13.34 4.95
N PRO A 47 -2.45 14.25 5.80
CA PRO A 47 -3.47 15.23 5.39
C PRO A 47 -3.09 16.02 4.12
N PHE A 48 -1.80 16.27 3.93
CA PHE A 48 -1.24 16.88 2.72
C PHE A 48 -1.58 16.06 1.46
N PHE A 49 -1.22 14.77 1.43
CA PHE A 49 -1.48 13.91 0.27
C PHE A 49 -2.97 13.64 0.06
N LYS A 50 -3.76 13.52 1.14
CA LYS A 50 -5.22 13.42 1.05
C LYS A 50 -5.82 14.64 0.34
N LYS A 51 -5.39 15.85 0.73
CA LYS A 51 -5.84 17.09 0.08
C LYS A 51 -5.40 17.13 -1.38
N ASN A 52 -4.14 16.76 -1.66
CA ASN A 52 -3.62 16.75 -3.01
C ASN A 52 -4.38 15.80 -3.95
N ILE A 53 -4.69 14.57 -3.50
CA ILE A 53 -5.44 13.60 -4.31
C ILE A 53 -6.89 14.05 -4.51
N LYS A 54 -7.53 14.68 -3.51
CA LYS A 54 -8.88 15.25 -3.66
C LYS A 54 -8.92 16.42 -4.65
N GLU A 55 -7.87 17.23 -4.67
CA GLU A 55 -7.81 18.42 -5.52
C GLU A 55 -7.14 18.16 -6.87
N LEU A 56 -6.49 17.00 -7.04
CA LEU A 56 -5.70 16.59 -8.21
C LEU A 56 -4.76 17.71 -8.70
N LYS A 57 -4.04 18.35 -7.77
CA LYS A 57 -3.22 19.55 -8.06
C LYS A 57 -1.75 19.28 -8.30
N LEU A 58 -1.19 18.26 -7.67
CA LEU A 58 0.23 17.93 -7.74
C LEU A 58 0.40 16.44 -8.06
N PRO A 59 1.45 16.07 -8.80
CA PRO A 59 1.85 14.69 -8.96
C PRO A 59 1.98 13.98 -7.61
N VAL A 60 1.41 12.78 -7.53
CA VAL A 60 1.43 11.97 -6.30
C VAL A 60 2.49 10.88 -6.47
N PRO A 61 3.53 10.85 -5.61
CA PRO A 61 4.55 9.81 -5.70
C PRO A 61 3.97 8.44 -5.40
N LEU A 62 4.31 7.40 -6.17
CA LEU A 62 3.75 6.07 -5.92
C LEU A 62 4.29 5.45 -4.63
N THR A 63 5.47 5.86 -4.19
CA THR A 63 6.15 5.39 -2.97
C THR A 63 5.35 5.66 -1.70
N ILE A 64 4.46 6.66 -1.68
CA ILE A 64 3.61 6.94 -0.51
C ILE A 64 2.50 5.89 -0.29
N PHE A 65 2.31 4.98 -1.25
CA PHE A 65 1.35 3.87 -1.17
C PHE A 65 1.97 2.58 -0.63
N ASN A 66 3.25 2.62 -0.25
CA ASN A 66 3.88 1.58 0.53
C ASN A 66 3.30 1.59 1.96
N GLU A 67 2.89 0.42 2.44
CA GLU A 67 2.18 0.27 3.72
C GLU A 67 3.11 0.54 4.92
N ASP A 68 4.35 0.06 4.87
CA ASP A 68 5.34 0.29 5.93
C ASP A 68 5.64 1.80 6.07
N TRP A 69 5.86 2.48 4.95
CA TRP A 69 6.07 3.92 4.94
C TRP A 69 4.84 4.69 5.44
N GLN A 70 3.63 4.23 5.10
CA GLN A 70 2.40 4.85 5.61
C GLN A 70 2.32 4.74 7.13
N GLU A 71 2.66 3.58 7.68
CA GLU A 71 2.72 3.34 9.11
C GLU A 71 3.71 4.27 9.81
N GLU A 72 4.95 4.33 9.32
CA GLU A 72 5.97 5.24 9.84
C GLU A 72 5.55 6.71 9.73
N ALA A 73 4.97 7.11 8.59
CA ALA A 73 4.53 8.49 8.37
C ALA A 73 3.43 8.90 9.36
N TRP A 74 2.55 7.98 9.71
CA TRP A 74 1.51 8.21 10.70
C TRP A 74 2.05 8.34 12.13
N GLN A 75 2.96 7.45 12.52
CA GLN A 75 3.64 7.55 13.81
C GLN A 75 4.40 8.88 13.94
N TYR A 76 5.15 9.26 12.90
CA TYR A 76 5.86 10.54 12.84
C TYR A 76 4.92 11.74 13.01
N HIS A 77 3.76 11.71 12.35
CA HIS A 77 2.74 12.76 12.49
C HIS A 77 2.11 12.80 13.89
N ALA A 78 1.90 11.64 14.53
CA ALA A 78 1.41 11.56 15.90
C ALA A 78 2.43 12.16 16.88
N GLU A 79 3.71 11.84 16.74
CA GLU A 79 4.78 12.38 17.58
C GLU A 79 4.97 13.89 17.42
N LYS A 80 4.94 14.41 16.18
CA LYS A 80 5.09 15.86 15.95
C LYS A 80 3.97 16.66 16.60
N LYS A 81 2.73 16.15 16.57
CA LYS A 81 1.59 16.79 17.26
C LYS A 81 1.79 16.85 18.78
N VAL A 82 2.47 15.87 19.36
CA VAL A 82 2.77 15.86 20.80
C VAL A 82 3.88 16.88 21.16
N LYS A 83 4.73 17.25 20.20
CA LYS A 83 5.95 18.04 20.42
C LYS A 83 5.86 19.53 20.01
N SER A 84 4.78 20.00 19.37
CA SER A 84 4.68 21.42 18.95
C SER A 84 3.25 21.98 18.97
N ASP A 85 3.01 23.00 19.81
CA ASP A 85 2.22 24.18 19.46
C ASP A 85 3.22 25.23 18.88
N GLU A 86 2.83 25.96 17.83
CA GLU A 86 3.63 26.90 17.04
C GLU A 86 4.61 26.32 15.99
N SER A 87 4.24 26.45 14.71
CA SER A 87 4.94 27.35 13.79
C SER A 87 4.26 27.43 12.42
N THR A 88 4.00 28.67 12.03
CA THR A 88 3.57 29.13 10.71
C THR A 88 4.70 29.10 9.68
N LYS A 89 4.30 28.87 8.40
CA LYS A 89 4.98 29.16 7.11
C LYS A 89 5.69 27.99 6.40
N ALA A 90 4.93 27.34 5.52
CA ALA A 90 5.16 27.24 4.07
C ALA A 90 3.98 26.45 3.48
N GLN A 91 2.92 27.13 3.04
CA GLN A 91 1.62 26.50 2.71
C GLN A 91 1.64 25.49 1.55
N ASN A 92 2.78 25.29 0.88
CA ASN A 92 2.89 24.45 -0.32
C ASN A 92 3.98 23.36 -0.27
N LEU A 93 4.73 23.21 0.83
CA LEU A 93 5.79 22.21 0.93
C LEU A 93 5.41 21.13 1.95
N TYR A 94 5.55 19.86 1.54
CA TYR A 94 5.31 18.72 2.42
C TYR A 94 6.35 18.70 3.56
N SER A 95 5.88 18.72 4.81
CA SER A 95 6.71 18.78 6.03
C SER A 95 6.64 17.52 6.92
N GLY A 96 6.07 16.43 6.37
CA GLY A 96 5.95 15.13 7.04
C GLY A 96 7.21 14.27 6.91
N LEU A 97 7.09 12.98 7.23
CA LEU A 97 8.16 12.00 7.06
C LEU A 97 8.62 11.97 5.59
N PRO A 98 9.92 12.11 5.28
CA PRO A 98 10.42 12.00 3.91
C PRO A 98 9.99 10.68 3.27
N TYR A 99 9.55 10.73 2.01
CA TYR A 99 9.21 9.53 1.24
C TYR A 99 10.36 9.11 0.34
N PRO A 100 10.51 7.80 0.07
CA PRO A 100 11.52 7.31 -0.87
C PRO A 100 11.35 7.94 -2.25
N HIS A 101 12.48 8.16 -2.92
CA HIS A 101 12.51 8.69 -4.28
C HIS A 101 11.84 7.71 -5.26
N GLU A 102 11.07 8.22 -6.22
CA GLU A 102 10.34 7.40 -7.21
C GLU A 102 11.25 6.39 -7.91
N PHE A 103 12.44 6.81 -8.35
CA PHE A 103 13.36 5.93 -9.07
C PHE A 103 14.03 4.85 -8.23
N SER A 104 13.83 4.82 -6.91
CA SER A 104 14.32 3.72 -6.08
C SER A 104 13.36 2.53 -6.05
N GLN A 105 12.22 2.59 -6.74
CA GLN A 105 11.26 1.49 -6.78
C GLN A 105 11.77 0.33 -7.65
N THR A 106 11.76 -0.86 -7.05
CA THR A 106 11.86 -2.12 -7.80
C THR A 106 10.52 -2.44 -8.46
N TYR A 107 10.52 -3.33 -9.46
CA TYR A 107 9.28 -3.79 -10.09
C TYR A 107 8.28 -4.36 -9.06
N MET A 108 8.74 -5.19 -8.12
CA MET A 108 7.89 -5.74 -7.06
C MET A 108 7.27 -4.65 -6.18
N ALA A 109 8.09 -3.69 -5.73
CA ALA A 109 7.61 -2.56 -4.93
C ALA A 109 6.59 -1.72 -5.71
N TRP A 110 6.87 -1.44 -6.99
CA TRP A 110 5.95 -0.73 -7.87
C TRP A 110 4.62 -1.48 -8.00
N THR A 111 4.61 -2.79 -8.26
CA THR A 111 3.37 -3.56 -8.43
C THR A 111 2.48 -3.51 -7.20
N ILE A 112 3.07 -3.64 -6.01
CA ILE A 112 2.34 -3.56 -4.73
C ILE A 112 1.80 -2.14 -4.53
N ASN A 113 2.65 -1.13 -4.69
CA ASN A 113 2.29 0.27 -4.48
C ASN A 113 1.23 0.73 -5.50
N TYR A 114 1.32 0.29 -6.75
CA TYR A 114 0.36 0.60 -7.80
C TYR A 114 -1.02 -0.02 -7.50
N ARG A 115 -1.05 -1.26 -7.05
CA ARG A 115 -2.30 -1.90 -6.59
C ARG A 115 -2.93 -1.13 -5.44
N ASN A 116 -2.12 -0.69 -4.48
CA ASN A 116 -2.59 0.11 -3.35
C ASN A 116 -3.07 1.51 -3.78
N PHE A 117 -2.42 2.10 -4.78
CA PHE A 117 -2.83 3.35 -5.42
C PHE A 117 -4.22 3.23 -6.08
N ILE A 118 -4.43 2.23 -6.95
CA ILE A 118 -5.74 1.99 -7.58
C ILE A 118 -6.83 1.80 -6.51
N LYS A 119 -6.56 0.97 -5.49
CA LYS A 119 -7.50 0.73 -4.39
C LYS A 119 -7.85 2.03 -3.66
N ALA A 120 -6.87 2.88 -3.38
CA ALA A 120 -7.12 4.17 -2.74
C ALA A 120 -7.98 5.08 -3.61
N ILE A 121 -7.65 5.22 -4.90
CA ILE A 121 -8.40 6.06 -5.84
C ILE A 121 -9.85 5.58 -5.97
N CYS A 122 -10.06 4.27 -6.13
CA CYS A 122 -11.40 3.68 -6.29
C CYS A 122 -12.22 3.75 -4.98
N TYR A 123 -11.71 3.16 -3.90
CA TYR A 123 -12.52 2.93 -2.70
C TYR A 123 -12.51 4.10 -1.71
N LYS A 124 -11.39 4.81 -1.59
CA LYS A 124 -11.21 5.89 -0.60
C LYS A 124 -11.61 7.26 -1.15
N PHE A 125 -11.19 7.56 -2.38
CA PHE A 125 -11.49 8.84 -3.03
C PHE A 125 -12.68 8.80 -3.98
N LYS A 126 -13.22 7.60 -4.26
CA LYS A 126 -14.43 7.39 -5.09
C LYS A 126 -14.29 7.85 -6.54
N TYR A 127 -13.06 7.90 -7.06
CA TYR A 127 -12.80 8.19 -8.47
C TYR A 127 -12.77 6.90 -9.30
N VAL A 128 -13.95 6.31 -9.55
CA VAL A 128 -14.07 4.99 -10.21
C VAL A 128 -13.51 5.00 -11.63
N LYS A 129 -13.90 5.95 -12.48
CA LYS A 129 -13.38 6.07 -13.86
C LYS A 129 -11.87 6.24 -13.91
N LEU A 130 -11.32 7.03 -12.98
CA LEU A 130 -9.88 7.21 -12.87
C LEU A 130 -9.18 5.90 -12.51
N ALA A 131 -9.76 5.11 -11.60
CA ALA A 131 -9.23 3.81 -11.24
C ALA A 131 -9.23 2.82 -12.42
N GLU A 132 -10.25 2.85 -13.28
CA GLU A 132 -10.31 2.05 -14.51
C GLU A 132 -9.19 2.44 -15.48
N TRP A 133 -9.00 3.74 -15.74
CA TRP A 133 -7.90 4.23 -16.59
C TRP A 133 -6.53 3.88 -16.04
N LEU A 134 -6.35 3.97 -14.71
CA LEU A 134 -5.13 3.53 -14.06
C LEU A 134 -4.91 2.02 -14.18
N GLY A 135 -5.98 1.22 -14.23
CA GLY A 135 -5.92 -0.22 -14.51
C GLY A 135 -5.39 -0.51 -15.91
N LEU A 136 -5.95 0.14 -16.93
CA LEU A 136 -5.48 0.03 -18.32
C LEU A 136 -4.03 0.50 -18.47
N HIS A 137 -3.67 1.61 -17.82
CA HIS A 137 -2.28 2.08 -17.80
C HIS A 137 -1.34 1.05 -17.18
N LYS A 138 -1.74 0.40 -16.07
CA LYS A 138 -0.94 -0.67 -15.46
C LYS A 138 -0.71 -1.81 -16.44
N GLU A 139 -1.74 -2.26 -17.14
CA GLU A 139 -1.64 -3.33 -18.13
C GLU A 139 -0.67 -2.96 -19.26
N ASN A 140 -0.71 -1.72 -19.75
CA ASN A 140 0.26 -1.22 -20.73
C ASN A 140 1.70 -1.22 -20.20
N VAL A 141 1.91 -0.84 -18.93
CA VAL A 141 3.24 -0.90 -18.30
C VAL A 141 3.73 -2.34 -18.22
N GLU A 142 2.87 -3.30 -17.90
CA GLU A 142 3.22 -4.73 -17.89
C GLU A 142 3.58 -5.23 -19.29
N ASN A 143 2.80 -4.87 -20.31
CA ASN A 143 3.10 -5.23 -21.70
C ASN A 143 4.47 -4.71 -22.15
N ILE A 144 4.78 -3.43 -21.86
CA ILE A 144 6.10 -2.85 -22.18
C ILE A 144 7.21 -3.55 -21.39
N ARG A 145 6.97 -3.93 -20.13
CA ARG A 145 7.94 -4.65 -19.32
C ARG A 145 8.27 -6.02 -19.91
N GLU A 146 7.26 -6.70 -20.46
CA GLU A 146 7.39 -8.02 -21.09
C GLU A 146 8.12 -7.97 -22.43
N THR A 147 7.91 -6.92 -23.24
CA THR A 147 8.55 -6.79 -24.55
C THR A 147 9.94 -6.16 -24.49
N GLU A 148 10.14 -5.20 -23.60
CA GLU A 148 11.38 -4.42 -23.49
C GLU A 148 12.12 -4.78 -22.19
N CYS A 149 11.97 -3.97 -21.15
CA CYS A 149 12.48 -4.24 -19.82
C CYS A 149 11.81 -3.32 -18.80
N TRP A 150 12.02 -3.61 -17.51
CA TRP A 150 11.47 -2.82 -16.41
C TRP A 150 11.80 -1.33 -16.51
N MET A 151 13.03 -0.96 -16.87
CA MET A 151 13.43 0.46 -16.90
C MET A 151 12.70 1.28 -17.97
N VAL A 152 12.35 0.66 -19.10
CA VAL A 152 11.57 1.32 -20.17
C VAL A 152 10.13 1.48 -19.72
N ALA A 153 9.52 0.41 -19.23
CA ALA A 153 8.16 0.41 -18.69
C ALA A 153 7.98 1.42 -17.55
N PHE A 154 8.95 1.49 -16.64
CA PHE A 154 8.91 2.38 -15.49
C PHE A 154 9.04 3.86 -15.89
N ARG A 155 9.87 4.20 -16.89
CA ARG A 155 9.94 5.57 -17.43
C ARG A 155 8.62 5.97 -18.10
N TYR A 156 7.97 5.04 -18.80
CA TYR A 156 6.65 5.26 -19.36
C TYR A 156 5.61 5.53 -18.25
N ASP A 157 5.61 4.74 -17.17
CA ASP A 157 4.74 4.95 -16.01
C ASP A 157 4.89 6.35 -15.40
N LEU A 158 6.12 6.74 -15.06
CA LEU A 158 6.40 8.04 -14.46
C LEU A 158 5.92 9.20 -15.33
N LYS A 159 6.14 9.11 -16.65
CA LYS A 159 5.73 10.16 -17.59
C LYS A 159 4.21 10.28 -17.66
N LEU A 160 3.50 9.17 -17.84
CA LEU A 160 2.04 9.14 -17.95
C LEU A 160 1.36 9.60 -16.67
N ARG A 161 1.84 9.14 -15.49
CA ARG A 161 1.33 9.64 -14.21
C ARG A 161 1.60 11.13 -14.02
N SER A 162 2.78 11.63 -14.41
CA SER A 162 3.06 13.08 -14.35
C SER A 162 2.10 13.87 -15.24
N LEU A 163 1.77 13.37 -16.42
CA LEU A 163 0.83 14.02 -17.34
C LEU A 163 -0.59 14.05 -16.75
N LEU A 164 -1.05 12.94 -16.17
CA LEU A 164 -2.38 12.83 -15.53
C LEU A 164 -2.65 13.94 -14.49
N PHE A 165 -1.64 14.33 -13.72
CA PHE A 165 -1.77 15.39 -12.70
C PHE A 165 -1.48 16.81 -13.22
N THR A 166 -0.87 16.93 -14.40
CA THR A 166 -0.45 18.24 -14.95
C THR A 166 -1.44 18.73 -16.01
N GLU A 167 -1.82 17.85 -16.93
CA GLU A 167 -2.79 18.13 -17.97
C GLU A 167 -4.19 17.81 -17.41
N LYS A 168 -4.89 18.84 -16.96
CA LYS A 168 -6.32 18.73 -16.64
C LYS A 168 -7.09 18.57 -17.94
N VAL A 169 -7.05 17.37 -18.54
CA VAL A 169 -7.84 17.07 -19.72
C VAL A 169 -9.29 16.93 -19.27
N ILE A 170 -10.05 18.00 -19.47
CA ILE A 170 -11.50 18.01 -19.29
C ILE A 170 -12.08 17.27 -20.50
N TYR A 171 -12.67 16.10 -20.27
CA TYR A 171 -13.50 15.41 -21.26
C TYR A 171 -14.97 15.79 -21.06
#